data_AF-A0AAV4DXX4-F1
#
_entry.id   AF-A0AAV4DXX4-F1
#
_cell.length_a   1.000
_cell.length_b   1.000
_cell.length_c   1.000
_cell.angle_alpha   90.00
_cell.angle_beta   90.00
_cell.angle_gamma   90.00
#
_symmetry.space_group_name_H-M   'P 1'
#
loop_
_entity.id
_entity.type
_entity.pdbx_description
1 polymer ?
#
loop_
_entity_poly.entity_id
_entity_poly.type
_entity_poly.pdbx_seq_one_letter_code
_entity_poly.pdbx_strand_id
1 'polypeptide(L)'
;MQTEYEGSYPGQSTITFLPIIDMQPTNMSCVYSTLHFVSNLTAKYKVKPVLTFDQPLWWKAQLIVDSEPSDTHLRSLILQLGGFHTQMSYLGTIGQLMTGSGLRELLEVIYAPDDVVHMLLGKAVARAVRGHFLVDSVLNALLASSTFDIALPLVVSEETDPANDKKRRDLCIKV
;
A
#
# COMPACT_ATOMS: atom_id res chain seq x y z
N MET A 1 -0.95 5.34 -2.89
CA MET A 1 -0.95 5.90 -4.26
C MET A 1 0.38 6.62 -4.42
N GLN A 2 1.37 5.96 -5.02
CA GLN A 2 2.62 6.63 -5.40
C GLN A 2 2.32 7.49 -6.62
N THR A 3 2.67 8.77 -6.56
CA THR A 3 2.71 9.64 -7.72
C THR A 3 3.77 9.13 -8.68
N GLU A 4 3.36 8.77 -9.90
CA GLU A 4 4.29 8.51 -11.00
C GLU A 4 5.02 9.81 -11.34
N TYR A 5 6.35 9.74 -11.36
CA TYR A 5 7.20 10.86 -11.75
C TYR A 5 7.29 10.89 -13.28
N GLU A 6 6.71 11.90 -13.92
CA GLU A 6 6.80 12.14 -15.37
C GLU A 6 8.08 12.90 -15.77
N GLY A 7 9.24 12.55 -15.22
CA GLY A 7 10.52 13.09 -15.67
C GLY A 7 11.32 12.05 -16.45
N SER A 8 12.01 12.50 -17.50
CA SER A 8 12.98 11.66 -18.21
C SER A 8 14.17 11.37 -17.28
N TYR A 9 14.12 10.22 -16.61
CA TYR A 9 15.25 9.69 -15.83
C TYR A 9 15.97 8.65 -16.71
N PRO A 10 17.10 9.00 -17.35
CA PRO A 10 17.76 8.12 -18.32
C PRO A 10 18.53 6.94 -17.69
N GLY A 11 18.50 6.79 -16.36
CA GLY A 11 19.23 5.77 -15.61
C GLY A 11 18.33 4.73 -14.95
N GLN A 12 18.89 3.56 -14.63
CA GLN A 12 18.22 2.54 -13.86
C GLN A 12 17.91 3.05 -12.45
N SER A 13 16.70 2.81 -11.95
CA SER A 13 16.35 3.10 -10.55
C SER A 13 17.21 2.26 -9.61
N THR A 14 17.88 2.91 -8.66
CA THR A 14 18.73 2.22 -7.68
C THR A 14 18.10 2.32 -6.29
N ILE A 15 18.01 1.19 -5.61
CA ILE A 15 17.57 1.11 -4.21
C ILE A 15 18.79 0.82 -3.37
N THR A 16 19.10 1.72 -2.43
CA THR A 16 20.25 1.58 -1.53
C THR A 16 19.78 1.78 -0.09
N PHE A 17 20.28 0.93 0.80
CA PHE A 17 20.05 1.10 2.23
C PHE A 17 20.89 2.27 2.77
N LEU A 18 20.24 3.15 3.53
CA LEU A 18 20.95 4.14 4.33
C LEU A 18 21.52 3.48 5.60
N PRO A 19 22.54 4.09 6.23
CA PRO A 19 23.07 3.60 7.50
C PRO A 19 21.97 3.42 8.55
N ILE A 20 22.02 2.31 9.29
CA ILE A 20 21.13 2.08 10.43
C ILE A 20 21.54 3.02 11.56
N ILE A 21 20.57 3.76 12.10
CA ILE A 21 20.78 4.66 13.22
C ILE A 21 20.50 3.88 14.51
N ASP A 22 21.55 3.62 15.29
CA ASP A 22 21.45 2.94 16.59
C ASP A 22 21.06 3.94 17.69
N MET A 23 19.86 4.51 17.57
CA MET A 23 19.27 5.43 18.54
C MET A 23 17.77 5.18 18.62
N GLN A 24 17.17 5.51 19.77
CA GLN A 24 15.74 5.37 19.94
C GLN A 24 14.98 6.28 18.95
N PRO A 25 14.11 5.73 18.08
CA PRO A 25 13.48 6.51 17.01
C PRO A 25 12.51 7.57 17.55
N THR A 26 11.96 7.36 18.75
CA THR A 26 11.08 8.33 19.41
C THR A 26 11.82 9.50 20.05
N ASN A 27 13.15 9.47 20.13
CA ASN A 27 13.94 10.56 20.69
C ASN A 27 13.99 11.74 19.72
N MET A 28 13.62 12.95 20.19
CA MET A 28 13.63 14.17 19.37
C MET A 28 15.01 14.47 18.77
N SER A 29 16.08 14.25 19.52
CA SER A 29 17.45 14.46 19.04
C SER A 29 17.83 13.49 17.91
N CYS A 30 17.30 12.25 17.95
CA CYS A 30 17.50 11.27 16.88
C CYS A 30 16.79 11.73 15.59
N VAL A 31 15.53 12.13 15.69
CA VAL A 31 14.77 12.66 14.54
C VAL A 31 15.47 13.90 13.98
N TYR A 32 15.87 14.83 14.85
CA TYR A 32 16.57 16.05 14.48
C TYR A 32 17.88 15.80 13.71
N SER A 33 18.77 14.97 14.26
CA SER A 33 20.05 14.67 13.62
C SER A 33 19.87 13.92 12.30
N THR A 34 18.84 13.06 12.20
CA THR A 34 18.47 12.37 10.96
C THR A 34 18.02 13.34 9.87
N LEU A 35 17.12 14.29 10.20
CA LEU A 35 16.65 15.29 9.26
C LEU A 35 17.80 16.16 8.73
N HIS A 36 18.72 16.58 9.62
CA HIS A 36 19.93 17.31 9.24
C HIS A 36 20.85 16.49 8.35
N PHE A 37 21.08 15.22 8.68
CA PHE A 37 21.89 14.33 7.86
C PHE A 37 21.35 14.22 6.43
N VAL A 38 20.04 13.98 6.28
CA VAL A 38 19.40 13.89 4.96
C VAL A 38 19.41 15.23 4.23
N SER A 39 19.13 16.33 4.93
CA SER A 39 19.17 17.69 4.37
C SER A 39 20.56 18.00 3.79
N ASN A 40 21.62 17.76 4.56
CA ASN A 40 23.00 17.97 4.13
C ASN A 40 23.42 17.06 2.98
N LEU A 41 22.97 15.80 2.98
CA LEU A 41 23.24 14.86 1.89
C LEU A 41 22.59 15.35 0.59
N THR A 42 21.32 15.72 0.65
CA THR A 42 20.54 16.13 -0.53
C THR A 42 20.93 17.50 -1.06
N ALA A 43 21.38 18.41 -0.20
CA ALA A 43 21.98 19.68 -0.58
C ALA A 43 23.22 19.49 -1.49
N LYS A 44 24.08 18.49 -1.20
CA LYS A 44 25.25 18.17 -2.04
C LYS A 44 24.85 17.74 -3.45
N TYR A 45 23.73 17.04 -3.59
CA TYR A 45 23.21 16.56 -4.88
C TYR A 45 22.20 17.51 -5.52
N LYS A 46 21.87 18.65 -4.88
CA LYS A 46 20.87 19.63 -5.34
C LYS A 46 19.50 19.00 -5.63
N VAL A 47 19.11 18.02 -4.81
CA VAL A 47 17.81 17.35 -4.89
C VAL A 47 16.94 17.70 -3.68
N LYS A 48 15.63 17.68 -3.85
CA LYS A 48 14.69 17.91 -2.75
C LYS A 48 14.25 16.56 -2.16
N PRO A 49 14.60 16.24 -0.91
CA PRO A 49 14.25 14.95 -0.32
C PRO A 49 12.77 14.88 0.06
N VAL A 50 12.18 13.71 -0.16
CA VAL A 50 10.88 13.32 0.39
C VAL A 50 11.12 12.24 1.43
N LEU A 51 10.72 12.52 2.67
CA LEU A 51 10.90 11.63 3.81
C LEU A 51 9.54 11.12 4.27
N THR A 52 9.36 9.81 4.23
CA THR A 52 8.14 9.15 4.70
C THR A 52 8.33 8.62 6.12
N PHE A 53 7.42 8.95 7.03
CA PHE A 53 7.46 8.50 8.43
C PHE A 53 6.12 7.91 8.86
N ASP A 54 6.14 6.92 9.75
CA ASP A 54 4.92 6.53 10.47
C ASP A 54 4.36 7.69 11.29
N GLN A 55 3.05 7.67 11.56
CA GLN A 55 2.32 8.78 12.15
C GLN A 55 2.98 9.44 13.39
N PRO A 56 3.47 8.69 14.40
CA PRO A 56 4.12 9.31 15.56
C PRO A 56 5.44 10.02 15.24
N LEU A 57 6.21 9.49 14.28
CA LEU A 57 7.48 10.07 13.86
C LEU A 57 7.26 11.25 12.92
N TRP A 58 6.28 11.15 12.02
CA TRP A 58 5.89 12.23 11.13
C TRP A 58 5.52 13.48 11.94
N TRP A 59 4.72 13.31 13.00
CA TRP A 59 4.34 14.41 13.89
C TRP A 59 5.55 15.08 14.55
N LYS A 60 6.51 14.29 15.03
CA LYS A 60 7.75 14.81 15.65
C LYS A 60 8.64 15.53 14.65
N ALA A 61 8.79 14.98 13.45
CA ALA A 61 9.54 15.61 12.37
C ALA A 61 8.91 16.94 11.96
N GLN A 62 7.58 16.98 11.85
CA GLN A 62 6.82 18.19 11.54
C GLN A 62 7.03 19.27 12.60
N LEU A 63 6.92 18.90 13.89
CA LEU A 63 7.16 19.81 15.01
C LEU A 63 8.57 20.42 14.96
N ILE A 64 9.59 19.61 14.66
CA ILE A 64 10.97 20.07 14.49
C ILE A 64 11.04 21.10 13.36
N VAL A 65 10.60 20.73 12.15
CA VAL A 65 10.70 21.61 10.98
C VAL A 65 9.92 22.90 11.18
N ASP A 66 8.76 22.85 11.84
CA ASP A 66 7.95 24.03 12.11
C ASP A 66 8.53 24.95 13.19
N SER A 67 9.31 24.41 14.12
CA SER A 67 10.03 25.20 15.12
C SER A 67 11.27 25.92 14.59
N GLU A 68 11.76 25.54 13.41
CA GLU A 68 12.98 26.09 12.82
C GLU A 68 12.72 27.36 12.00
N PRO A 69 13.64 28.34 12.01
CA PRO A 69 13.58 29.54 11.17
C PRO A 69 13.43 29.20 9.68
N SER A 70 12.83 30.12 8.93
CA SER A 70 12.48 29.91 7.51
C SER A 70 13.69 29.76 6.58
N ASP A 71 14.86 30.26 6.98
CA ASP A 71 16.12 30.22 6.24
C ASP A 71 16.91 28.90 6.45
N THR A 72 16.43 28.01 7.32
CA THR A 72 17.09 26.73 7.58
C THR A 72 16.92 25.73 6.43
N HIS A 73 17.96 24.94 6.18
CA HIS A 73 17.92 23.86 5.18
C HIS A 73 16.85 22.78 5.50
N LEU A 74 16.40 22.68 6.75
CA LEU A 74 15.34 21.77 7.17
C LEU A 74 13.98 22.11 6.54
N ARG A 75 13.71 23.39 6.23
CA ARG A 75 12.48 23.81 5.53
C ARG A 75 12.40 23.34 4.08
N SER A 76 13.51 22.85 3.52
CA SER A 76 13.51 22.26 2.18
C SER A 76 13.01 20.81 2.14
N LEU A 77 12.93 20.14 3.31
CA LEU A 77 12.49 18.75 3.42
C LEU A 77 10.98 18.64 3.14
N ILE A 78 10.58 17.63 2.38
CA ILE A 78 9.16 17.27 2.22
C ILE A 78 8.87 16.10 3.16
N LEU A 79 8.11 16.36 4.22
CA LEU A 79 7.70 15.34 5.19
C LEU A 79 6.37 14.72 4.78
N GLN A 80 6.39 13.44 4.41
CA GLN A 80 5.21 12.70 3.99
C GLN A 80 4.77 11.70 5.07
N LEU A 81 3.47 11.68 5.36
CA LEU A 81 2.90 10.70 6.27
C LEU A 81 2.89 9.31 5.61
N GLY A 82 3.53 8.35 6.26
CA GLY A 82 3.50 6.94 5.92
C GLY A 82 2.11 6.37 6.21
N GLY A 83 1.45 5.86 5.18
CA GLY A 83 0.08 5.34 5.27
C GLY A 83 -0.02 3.82 5.39
N PHE A 84 1.10 3.08 5.39
CA PHE A 84 1.07 1.62 5.28
C PHE A 84 0.38 0.96 6.49
N HIS A 85 0.76 1.35 7.71
CA HIS A 85 0.10 0.86 8.92
C HIS A 85 -1.37 1.29 9.00
N THR A 86 -1.71 2.51 8.59
CA THR A 86 -3.09 2.97 8.50
C THR A 86 -3.91 2.11 7.53
N GLN A 87 -3.34 1.79 6.37
CA GLN A 87 -3.98 0.93 5.37
C GLN A 87 -4.18 -0.49 5.89
N MET A 88 -3.18 -1.09 6.55
CA MET A 88 -3.31 -2.39 7.20
C MET A 88 -4.45 -2.40 8.22
N SER A 89 -4.47 -1.41 9.13
CA SER A 89 -5.51 -1.29 10.16
C SER A 89 -6.91 -1.07 9.57
N TYR A 90 -7.02 -0.25 8.52
CA TYR A 90 -8.28 0.00 7.83
C TYR A 90 -8.84 -1.28 7.18
N LEU A 91 -8.01 -2.03 6.45
CA LEU A 91 -8.40 -3.30 5.85
C LEU A 91 -8.80 -4.33 6.92
N GLY A 92 -8.04 -4.42 8.01
CA GLY A 92 -8.39 -5.26 9.16
C GLY A 92 -9.73 -4.90 9.79
N THR A 93 -10.06 -3.60 9.82
CA THR A 93 -11.34 -3.10 10.35
C THR A 93 -12.50 -3.49 9.47
N ILE A 94 -12.35 -3.44 8.13
CA ILE A 94 -13.37 -3.94 7.19
C ILE A 94 -13.64 -5.42 7.45
N GLY A 95 -12.59 -6.24 7.55
CA GLY A 95 -12.73 -7.67 7.82
C GLY A 95 -13.45 -7.95 9.13
N GLN A 96 -13.12 -7.22 10.20
CA GLN A 96 -13.80 -7.35 11.48
C GLN A 96 -15.27 -6.91 11.40
N LEU A 97 -15.55 -5.74 10.84
CA LEU A 97 -16.90 -5.16 10.74
C LEU A 97 -17.84 -6.04 9.90
N MET A 98 -17.30 -6.65 8.84
CA MET A 98 -18.05 -7.49 7.90
C MET A 98 -18.03 -8.98 8.26
N THR A 99 -17.65 -9.33 9.49
CA THR A 99 -17.69 -10.72 9.96
C THR A 99 -19.11 -11.28 9.84
N GLY A 100 -19.27 -12.43 9.19
CA GLY A 100 -20.56 -13.09 8.98
C GLY A 100 -21.40 -12.51 7.83
N SER A 101 -20.88 -11.55 7.07
CA SER A 101 -21.59 -10.97 5.91
C SER A 101 -21.55 -11.82 4.64
N GLY A 102 -20.77 -12.90 4.60
CA GLY A 102 -20.45 -13.63 3.37
C GLY A 102 -19.21 -13.11 2.63
N LEU A 103 -18.59 -12.01 3.09
CA LEU A 103 -17.41 -11.43 2.44
C LEU A 103 -16.23 -12.41 2.39
N ARG A 104 -16.01 -13.17 3.46
CA ARG A 104 -14.93 -14.15 3.52
C ARG A 104 -15.13 -15.22 2.47
N GLU A 105 -16.31 -15.80 2.45
CA GLU A 105 -16.73 -16.89 1.56
C GLU A 105 -16.61 -16.45 0.10
N LEU A 106 -17.02 -15.21 -0.22
CA LEU A 106 -16.86 -14.64 -1.55
C LEU A 106 -15.39 -14.49 -1.96
N LEU A 107 -14.53 -14.03 -1.05
CA LEU A 107 -13.09 -13.91 -1.31
C LEU A 107 -12.41 -15.30 -1.43
N GLU A 108 -12.91 -16.32 -0.73
CA GLU A 108 -12.42 -17.69 -0.82
C GLU A 108 -12.73 -18.37 -2.17
N VAL A 109 -13.61 -17.80 -3.00
CA VAL A 109 -13.82 -18.24 -4.40
C VAL A 109 -12.59 -17.98 -5.27
N ILE A 110 -11.81 -16.95 -4.95
CA ILE A 110 -10.69 -16.47 -5.77
C ILE A 110 -9.32 -16.61 -5.10
N TYR A 111 -9.27 -16.70 -3.76
CA TYR A 111 -8.05 -16.82 -2.98
C TYR A 111 -8.11 -18.02 -2.04
N ALA A 112 -6.94 -18.55 -1.67
CA ALA A 112 -6.87 -19.64 -0.69
C ALA A 112 -7.40 -19.18 0.69
N PRO A 113 -8.05 -20.06 1.46
CA PRO A 113 -8.63 -19.70 2.77
C PRO A 113 -7.65 -19.02 3.74
N ASP A 114 -6.42 -19.52 3.83
CA ASP A 114 -5.38 -18.93 4.69
C ASP A 114 -4.99 -17.52 4.24
N ASP A 115 -4.95 -17.28 2.92
CA ASP A 115 -4.70 -15.94 2.38
C ASP A 115 -5.84 -14.99 2.71
N VAL A 116 -7.09 -15.44 2.61
CA VAL A 116 -8.26 -14.63 2.94
C VAL A 116 -8.25 -14.22 4.40
N VAL A 117 -7.86 -15.12 5.32
CA VAL A 117 -7.67 -14.76 6.73
C VAL A 117 -6.66 -13.63 6.88
N HIS A 118 -5.51 -13.70 6.20
CA HIS A 118 -4.52 -12.63 6.24
C HIS A 118 -4.99 -11.34 5.55
N MET A 119 -5.82 -11.43 4.51
CA MET A 119 -6.44 -10.27 3.86
C MET A 119 -7.41 -9.55 4.79
N LEU A 120 -8.31 -10.29 5.43
CA LEU A 120 -9.32 -9.75 6.35
C LEU A 120 -8.73 -9.25 7.67
N LEU A 121 -7.52 -9.71 8.05
CA LEU A 121 -6.74 -9.14 9.14
C LEU A 121 -5.88 -7.93 8.71
N GLY A 122 -5.95 -7.52 7.44
CA GLY A 122 -5.17 -6.41 6.89
C GLY A 122 -3.67 -6.70 6.73
N LYS A 123 -3.24 -7.94 6.90
CA LYS A 123 -1.82 -8.36 6.84
C LYS A 123 -1.35 -8.67 5.41
N ALA A 124 -2.26 -8.98 4.50
CA ALA A 124 -1.98 -9.22 3.08
C ALA A 124 -2.48 -8.05 2.22
N VAL A 125 -1.93 -6.84 2.43
CA VAL A 125 -2.45 -5.56 1.90
C VAL A 125 -2.73 -5.59 0.40
N ALA A 126 -1.76 -6.00 -0.43
CA ALA A 126 -1.93 -6.00 -1.89
C ALA A 126 -3.07 -6.92 -2.34
N ARG A 127 -3.16 -8.13 -1.75
CA ARG A 127 -4.24 -9.08 -2.02
C ARG A 127 -5.57 -8.54 -1.53
N ALA A 128 -5.62 -8.01 -0.30
CA ALA A 128 -6.81 -7.44 0.31
C ALA A 128 -7.41 -6.31 -0.53
N VAL A 129 -6.59 -5.32 -0.94
CA VAL A 129 -7.03 -4.22 -1.80
C VAL A 129 -7.60 -4.73 -3.11
N ARG A 130 -6.89 -5.64 -3.79
CA ARG A 130 -7.38 -6.24 -5.04
C ARG A 130 -8.68 -7.00 -4.83
N GLY A 131 -8.78 -7.80 -3.76
CA GLY A 131 -9.98 -8.55 -3.40
C GLY A 131 -11.18 -7.63 -3.17
N HIS A 132 -11.02 -6.57 -2.38
CA HIS A 132 -12.09 -5.60 -2.15
C HIS A 132 -12.53 -4.88 -3.43
N PHE A 133 -11.62 -4.50 -4.34
CA PHE A 133 -12.00 -3.92 -5.62
C PHE A 133 -12.77 -4.89 -6.52
N LEU A 134 -12.43 -6.18 -6.49
CA LEU A 134 -13.19 -7.20 -7.22
C LEU A 134 -14.60 -7.33 -6.65
N VAL A 135 -14.73 -7.41 -5.32
CA VAL A 135 -16.04 -7.48 -4.64
C VAL A 135 -16.87 -6.24 -4.95
N ASP A 136 -16.29 -5.05 -4.85
CA ASP A 136 -16.96 -3.78 -5.19
C ASP A 136 -17.42 -3.75 -6.65
N SER A 137 -16.56 -4.17 -7.58
CA SER A 137 -16.91 -4.22 -9.01
C SER A 137 -18.07 -5.17 -9.28
N VAL A 138 -18.06 -6.37 -8.70
CA VAL A 138 -19.14 -7.36 -8.85
C VAL A 138 -20.44 -6.85 -8.23
N LEU A 139 -20.37 -6.27 -7.03
CA LEU A 139 -21.55 -5.74 -6.35
C LEU A 139 -22.18 -4.58 -7.15
N ASN A 140 -21.37 -3.64 -7.62
CA ASN A 140 -21.84 -2.54 -8.46
C ASN A 140 -22.44 -3.03 -9.78
N ALA A 141 -21.85 -4.04 -10.41
CA ALA A 141 -22.38 -4.64 -11.62
C ALA A 141 -23.75 -5.32 -11.38
N LEU A 142 -23.88 -6.07 -10.27
CA LEU A 142 -25.15 -6.70 -9.88
C LEU A 142 -26.24 -5.66 -9.59
N LEU A 143 -25.90 -4.60 -8.84
CA LEU A 143 -26.83 -3.52 -8.53
C LEU A 143 -27.27 -2.76 -9.78
N ALA A 144 -26.35 -2.47 -10.70
CA ALA A 144 -26.68 -1.81 -11.96
C ALA A 144 -27.58 -2.70 -12.83
N SER A 145 -27.26 -3.99 -12.93
CA SER A 145 -28.07 -4.98 -13.64
C SER A 145 -29.49 -5.05 -13.09
N SER A 146 -29.66 -5.13 -11.77
CA SER A 146 -30.98 -5.21 -11.15
C SER A 146 -31.78 -3.91 -11.26
N THR A 147 -31.10 -2.75 -11.27
CA THR A 147 -31.77 -1.44 -11.26
C THR A 147 -32.17 -1.00 -12.67
N PHE A 148 -31.34 -1.31 -13.68
CA PHE A 148 -31.52 -0.85 -15.05
C PHE A 148 -31.89 -1.97 -16.02
N ASP A 149 -32.12 -3.18 -15.53
CA ASP A 149 -32.45 -4.39 -16.31
C ASP A 149 -31.41 -4.69 -17.41
N ILE A 150 -30.13 -4.48 -17.07
CA ILE A 150 -28.99 -4.71 -17.97
C ILE A 150 -28.51 -6.14 -17.79
N ALA A 151 -28.41 -6.91 -18.88
CA ALA A 151 -27.86 -8.26 -18.84
C ALA A 151 -26.38 -8.24 -18.47
N LEU A 152 -26.00 -9.03 -17.45
CA LEU A 152 -24.60 -9.26 -17.12
C LEU A 152 -23.98 -10.27 -18.10
N PRO A 153 -22.71 -10.08 -18.50
CA PRO A 153 -21.97 -11.08 -19.24
C PRO A 153 -21.72 -12.28 -18.32
N LEU A 154 -22.62 -13.26 -18.33
CA LEU A 154 -22.41 -14.55 -17.70
C LEU A 154 -21.31 -15.28 -18.47
N VAL A 155 -20.20 -15.59 -17.80
CA VAL A 155 -19.27 -16.59 -18.30
C VAL A 155 -20.02 -17.92 -18.25
N VAL A 156 -20.50 -18.38 -19.41
CA VAL A 156 -20.94 -19.76 -19.56
C VAL A 156 -19.73 -20.62 -19.25
N SER A 157 -19.80 -21.41 -18.17
CA SER A 157 -18.82 -22.44 -17.90
C SER A 157 -18.90 -23.46 -19.04
N GLU A 158 -18.03 -23.34 -20.02
CA GLU A 158 -17.68 -24.48 -20.85
C GLU A 158 -17.18 -25.58 -19.89
N GLU A 159 -17.83 -26.74 -19.92
CA GLU A 159 -17.41 -27.94 -19.21
C GLU A 159 -15.92 -28.18 -19.48
N THR A 160 -15.07 -27.94 -18.50
CA THR A 160 -13.63 -28.09 -18.67
C THR A 160 -13.25 -29.56 -18.71
N ASP A 161 -12.83 -30.00 -19.89
CA ASP A 161 -12.11 -31.24 -20.13
C ASP A 161 -10.92 -31.38 -19.15
N PRO A 162 -10.82 -32.48 -18.37
CA PRO A 162 -9.84 -32.64 -17.27
C PRO A 162 -8.37 -32.54 -17.68
N ALA A 163 -8.05 -32.58 -18.98
CA ALA A 163 -6.69 -32.42 -19.48
C ALA A 163 -6.15 -30.98 -19.38
N ASN A 164 -7.02 -29.96 -19.38
CA ASN A 164 -6.59 -28.55 -19.39
C ASN A 164 -6.28 -27.99 -17.98
N ASP A 165 -6.84 -28.61 -16.94
CA ASP A 165 -6.69 -28.18 -15.54
C ASP A 165 -5.25 -28.44 -15.00
N LYS A 166 -4.59 -29.50 -15.47
CA LYS A 166 -3.19 -29.78 -15.10
C LYS A 166 -2.23 -28.71 -15.64
N LYS A 167 -2.49 -28.19 -16.84
CA LYS A 167 -1.66 -27.17 -17.49
C LYS A 167 -1.84 -25.77 -16.85
N ARG A 168 -3.02 -25.48 -16.29
CA ARG A 168 -3.29 -24.24 -15.54
C ARG A 168 -2.62 -24.23 -14.16
N ARG A 169 -2.59 -25.37 -13.46
CA ARG A 169 -1.93 -25.48 -12.15
C ARG A 169 -0.43 -25.26 -12.21
N ASP A 170 0.25 -25.75 -13.25
CA ASP A 170 1.69 -25.56 -13.43
C ASP A 170 2.08 -24.11 -13.82
N LEU A 171 1.14 -23.32 -14.35
CA LEU A 171 1.39 -21.92 -14.71
C LEU A 171 1.24 -20.96 -13.51
N CYS A 172 0.48 -21.36 -12.48
CA CYS A 172 0.20 -20.52 -11.31
C CYS A 172 1.27 -20.62 -10.20
N ILE A 173 2.24 -21.54 -10.33
CA ILE A 173 3.32 -21.78 -9.34
C ILE A 173 4.61 -21.00 -9.70
N LYS A 174 4.63 -20.23 -10.80
CA LYS A 174 5.77 -19.36 -11.14
C LYS A 174 5.43 -17.88 -10.93
N VAL A 175 5.35 -17.46 -9.66
CA VAL A 175 5.64 -16.09 -9.20
C VAL A 175 6.36 -16.19 -7.87
#